data_AF-A0A9D8I9K9-F1
#
_entry.id   AF-A0A9D8I9K9-F1
#
_cell.length_a   1.000
_cell.length_b   1.000
_cell.length_c   1.000
_cell.angle_alpha   90.00
_cell.angle_beta   90.00
_cell.angle_gamma   90.00
#
_symmetry.space_group_name_H-M   'P 1'
#
loop_
_entity.id
_entity.type
_entity.pdbx_description
1 polymer ?
#
loop_
_entity_poly.entity_id
_entity_poly.type
_entity_poly.pdbx_seq_one_letter_code
_entity_poly.pdbx_strand_id
1 'polypeptide(L)'
;MSQIRRITIFVDDAGDEPSADVQWVRAWLERWHSRVRIADYSCGGWEHLWDVEGPPDAIAEVPTHLLCDSKWSNPGLFGRS
;
A
#
# COMPACT_ATOMS: atom_id res chain seq x y z
N MET A 1 -15.41 8.96 15.21
CA MET A 1 -14.83 7.61 15.05
C MET A 1 -13.86 7.67 13.88
N SER A 2 -12.57 7.48 14.11
CA SER A 2 -11.57 7.53 13.04
C SER A 2 -11.78 6.36 12.09
N GLN A 3 -12.17 6.65 10.85
CA GLN A 3 -12.44 5.61 9.85
C GLN A 3 -11.12 4.99 9.40
N ILE A 4 -10.84 3.75 9.76
CA ILE A 4 -9.68 3.01 9.26
C ILE A 4 -10.02 2.44 7.87
N ARG A 5 -9.07 2.50 6.94
CA ARG A 5 -9.15 1.91 5.60
C ARG A 5 -8.05 0.87 5.43
N ARG A 6 -8.35 -0.16 4.64
CA ARG A 6 -7.42 -1.25 4.27
C ARG A 6 -7.16 -1.19 2.77
N ILE A 7 -5.90 -1.17 2.40
CA ILE A 7 -5.44 -1.21 1.00
C ILE A 7 -4.26 -2.16 0.87
N THR A 8 -4.17 -2.79 -0.28
CA THR A 8 -3.00 -3.53 -0.70
C THR A 8 -2.19 -2.64 -1.63
N ILE A 9 -0.92 -2.44 -1.27
CA ILE A 9 0.07 -1.76 -2.10
C ILE A 9 0.85 -2.84 -2.83
N PHE A 10 0.85 -2.79 -4.16
CA PHE A 10 1.65 -3.64 -5.02
C PHE A 10 2.71 -2.80 -5.71
N VAL A 11 3.96 -3.26 -5.66
CA VAL A 11 5.07 -2.65 -6.38
C VAL A 11 5.80 -3.75 -7.15
N ASP A 12 6.04 -3.49 -8.42
CA ASP A 12 6.97 -4.26 -9.24
C ASP A 12 8.41 -3.79 -8.95
N ASP A 13 9.26 -4.74 -8.57
CA ASP A 13 10.68 -4.58 -8.29
C ASP A 13 11.49 -5.59 -9.11
N ALA A 14 11.25 -5.58 -10.43
CA ALA A 14 11.94 -6.41 -11.41
C ALA A 14 13.44 -6.15 -11.60
N GLY A 15 14.01 -5.12 -10.96
CA GLY A 15 15.39 -4.70 -11.14
C GLY A 15 16.35 -5.27 -10.09
N ASP A 16 17.66 -5.15 -10.35
CA ASP A 16 18.70 -5.39 -9.34
C ASP A 16 18.72 -4.30 -8.24
N GLU A 17 18.10 -3.15 -8.50
CA GLU A 17 17.97 -2.03 -7.56
C GLU A 17 16.50 -1.74 -7.25
N PRO A 18 16.17 -1.36 -6.00
CA PRO A 18 14.80 -1.10 -5.58
C PRO A 18 14.20 0.05 -6.40
N SER A 19 13.06 -0.23 -7.04
CA SER A 19 12.35 0.74 -7.87
C SER A 19 11.99 2.01 -7.08
N ALA A 20 11.79 3.13 -7.80
CA ALA A 20 11.38 4.39 -7.18
C ALA A 20 10.09 4.23 -6.36
N ASP A 21 9.22 3.32 -6.77
CA ASP A 21 7.97 3.00 -6.07
C ASP A 21 8.23 2.26 -4.76
N VAL A 22 9.18 1.31 -4.71
CA VAL A 22 9.59 0.65 -3.45
C VAL A 22 10.14 1.69 -2.48
N GLN A 23 10.99 2.60 -2.96
CA GLN A 23 11.56 3.66 -2.13
C GLN A 23 10.48 4.63 -1.62
N TRP A 24 9.52 4.97 -2.48
CA TRP A 24 8.38 5.80 -2.11
C TRP A 24 7.54 5.14 -1.01
N VAL A 25 7.20 3.85 -1.15
CA VAL A 25 6.41 3.10 -0.17
C VAL A 25 7.14 3.03 1.17
N ARG A 26 8.45 2.80 1.17
CA ARG A 26 9.27 2.79 2.39
C ARG A 26 9.26 4.14 3.10
N ALA A 27 9.44 5.24 2.37
CA ALA A 27 9.40 6.59 2.94
C ALA A 27 7.99 6.94 3.46
N TRP A 28 6.94 6.53 2.74
CA TRP A 28 5.56 6.71 3.18
C TRP A 28 5.27 5.93 4.47
N LEU A 29 5.69 4.66 4.55
CA LEU A 29 5.56 3.83 5.76
C LEU A 29 6.30 4.45 6.95
N GLU A 30 7.51 4.98 6.76
CA GLU A 30 8.27 5.64 7.82
C GLU A 30 7.56 6.89 8.33
N ARG A 31 7.06 7.74 7.43
CA ARG A 31 6.32 8.96 7.77
C ARG A 31 5.03 8.64 8.54
N TRP A 32 4.35 7.55 8.17
CA TRP A 32 3.06 7.17 8.74
C TRP A 32 3.15 6.04 9.77
N HIS A 33 4.34 5.60 10.20
CA HIS A 33 4.54 4.41 11.04
C HIS A 33 3.73 4.41 12.35
N SER A 34 3.40 5.59 12.88
CA SER A 34 2.61 5.74 14.11
C SER A 34 1.10 5.63 13.91
N ARG A 35 0.64 5.71 12.65
CA ARG A 35 -0.80 5.74 12.28
C ARG A 35 -1.18 4.66 11.26
N VAL A 36 -0.23 4.12 10.51
CA VAL A 36 -0.42 3.03 9.56
C VAL A 36 0.18 1.76 10.15
N ARG A 37 -0.58 0.67 10.07
CA ARG A 37 -0.16 -0.67 10.46
C ARG A 37 -0.03 -1.54 9.22
N ILE A 38 1.07 -2.27 9.13
CA ILE A 38 1.24 -3.36 8.16
C ILE A 38 0.54 -4.59 8.73
N ALA A 39 -0.50 -5.05 8.06
CA ALA A 39 -1.24 -6.24 8.41
C ALA A 39 -0.56 -7.50 7.86
N ASP A 40 -0.07 -7.43 6.63
CA ASP A 40 0.72 -8.48 5.99
C ASP A 40 1.74 -7.90 5.01
N TYR A 41 2.82 -8.63 4.79
CA TYR A 41 3.85 -8.29 3.81
C TYR A 41 4.32 -9.55 3.11
N SER A 42 4.24 -9.53 1.79
CA SER A 42 4.73 -10.60 0.92
C SER A 42 5.72 -10.02 -0.08
N CYS A 43 6.81 -10.74 -0.32
CA CYS A 43 7.71 -10.47 -1.44
C CYS A 43 7.95 -11.77 -2.22
N GLY A 44 7.88 -11.69 -3.54
CA GLY A 44 7.94 -12.85 -4.41
C GLY A 44 8.74 -12.57 -5.67
N GLY A 45 10.05 -12.82 -5.65
CA GLY A 45 10.92 -12.72 -6.82
C GLY A 45 11.15 -11.30 -7.33
N TRP A 46 10.10 -10.69 -7.89
CA TRP A 46 10.11 -9.42 -8.62
C TRP A 46 9.03 -8.47 -8.12
N GLU A 47 8.30 -8.82 -7.05
CA GLU A 47 7.16 -8.03 -6.56
C GLU A 47 7.16 -7.90 -5.04
N HIS A 48 6.66 -6.75 -4.58
CA HIS A 48 6.37 -6.48 -3.19
C HIS A 48 4.89 -6.15 -3.00
N LEU A 49 4.29 -6.78 -2.00
CA LEU A 49 2.89 -6.63 -1.61
C LEU A 49 2.82 -6.25 -0.13
N TRP A 50 2.22 -5.11 0.17
CA TRP A 50 1.93 -4.67 1.53
C TRP A 50 0.44 -4.53 1.74
N ASP A 51 -0.09 -5.31 2.65
CA ASP A 51 -1.43 -5.12 3.19
C ASP A 51 -1.33 -4.14 4.35
N VAL A 52 -1.86 -2.91 4.17
CA VAL A 52 -1.77 -1.85 5.18
C VAL A 52 -3.14 -1.35 5.60
N GLU A 53 -3.26 -1.02 6.88
CA GLU A 53 -4.44 -0.38 7.45
C GLU A 53 -4.08 0.94 8.14
N GLY A 54 -4.84 1.99 7.84
CA GLY A 54 -4.51 3.32 8.33
C GLY A 54 -5.66 4.32 8.18
N PRO A 55 -5.46 5.56 8.67
CA PRO A 55 -6.45 6.63 8.53
C PRO A 55 -6.62 7.03 7.06
N PRO A 56 -7.77 7.62 6.67
CA PRO A 56 -8.07 7.92 5.28
C PRO A 56 -7.07 8.89 4.66
N ASP A 57 -6.54 9.82 5.46
CA ASP A 57 -5.54 10.81 5.02
C ASP A 57 -4.25 10.14 4.54
N ALA A 58 -3.76 9.14 5.27
CA ALA A 58 -2.56 8.40 4.90
C ALA A 58 -2.78 7.60 3.62
N ILE A 59 -3.95 6.96 3.54
CA ILE A 59 -4.35 6.08 2.44
C ILE A 59 -4.59 6.88 1.15
N ALA A 60 -5.06 8.13 1.26
CA ALA A 60 -5.23 9.03 0.13
C ALA A 60 -3.91 9.52 -0.48
N GLU A 61 -2.78 9.45 0.26
CA GLU A 61 -1.46 9.76 -0.29
C GLU A 61 -0.91 8.64 -1.18
N VAL A 62 -1.45 7.41 -1.08
CA VAL A 62 -0.97 6.27 -1.87
C VAL A 62 -1.37 6.43 -3.33
N PRO A 63 -0.40 6.42 -4.27
CA PRO A 63 -0.67 6.52 -5.69
C PRO A 63 -1.59 5.41 -6.18
N THR A 64 -2.58 5.76 -7.01
CA THR A 64 -3.58 4.81 -7.52
C THR A 64 -2.98 3.66 -8.34
N HIS A 65 -1.82 3.88 -8.99
CA HIS A 65 -1.13 2.84 -9.76
C HIS A 65 -0.46 1.78 -8.87
N LEU A 66 -0.22 2.08 -7.59
CA LEU A 66 0.28 1.13 -6.60
C LEU A 66 -0.85 0.43 -5.84
N LEU A 67 -2.08 0.92 -5.96
CA LEU A 67 -3.23 0.30 -5.31
C LEU A 67 -3.61 -0.97 -6.09
N CYS A 68 -3.55 -2.11 -5.40
CA CYS A 68 -3.94 -3.40 -5.94
C CYS A 68 -5.30 -3.81 -5.39
N ASP A 69 -6.22 -4.20 -6.27
CA ASP A 69 -7.50 -4.81 -5.91
C ASP A 69 -7.26 -6.22 -5.36
N SER A 70 -7.12 -6.34 -4.04
CA SER A 70 -7.10 -7.62 -3.35
C SER A 70 -8.43 -7.87 -2.64
N LYS A 71 -8.79 -9.14 -2.41
CA LYS A 71 -9.97 -9.51 -1.59
C LYS A 71 -9.92 -8.96 -0.17
N TRP A 72 -8.73 -8.57 0.30
CA TRP A 72 -8.51 -7.97 1.62
C TRP A 72 -8.71 -6.46 1.63
N SER A 73 -8.46 -5.80 0.49
CA SER A 73 -8.67 -4.37 0.33
C SER A 73 -10.15 -4.01 0.36
N ASN A 74 -10.47 -2.82 0.89
CA ASN A 74 -11.85 -2.38 0.96
C ASN A 74 -12.39 -2.12 -0.48
N PRO A 75 -13.43 -2.84 -0.94
CA PRO A 75 -13.93 -2.72 -2.32
C PRO A 75 -14.52 -1.33 -2.65
N GLY A 76 -14.74 -0.48 -1.64
CA GLY A 76 -15.18 0.90 -1.83
C GLY A 76 -14.08 1.90 -2.23
N LEU A 77 -12.80 1.51 -2.23
CA LEU A 77 -11.69 2.36 -2.68
C LEU A 77 -11.47 2.30 -4.20
N PHE A 78 -11.90 1.23 -4.84
CA PHE A 78 -11.67 0.95 -6.27
C PHE A 78 -12.93 1.15 -7.15
N GLY A 79 -14.02 1.70 -6.59
CA GLY A 79 -15.23 1.99 -7.37
C GLY A 79 -15.05 3.25 -8.25
N ARG A 80 -15.46 3.28 -9.53
CA ARG A 80 -16.57 2.56 -10.16
C ARG A 80 -16.48 2.51 -11.70
N SER A 81 -17.20 1.49 -12.20
CA SER A 81 -18.00 1.35 -13.43
C SER A 81 -17.29 1.14 -14.76
#